data_AF-A0A9E5YHT5-F1
#
_entry.id   AF-A0A9E5YHT5-F1
#
_cell.length_a   1.000
_cell.length_b   1.000
_cell.length_c   1.000
_cell.angle_alpha   90.00
_cell.angle_beta   90.00
_cell.angle_gamma   90.00
#
_symmetry.space_group_name_H-M   'P 1'
#
loop_
_entity.id
_entity.type
_entity.pdbx_description
1 polymer ?
#
loop_
_entity_poly.entity_id
_entity_poly.type
_entity_poly.pdbx_seq_one_letter_code
_entity_poly.pdbx_strand_id
1 'polypeptide(L)'
;MKILRHIGSVAFVLGLFTAVFAGIPWHVMVTDDPVVPWWLRIAIFCLLGGILVVLATLAIEQRAHTAAVEEPLDTESDRTVMLLNSDVLPGREITEILGLVQGHTVFAIWLGKDLSAIVRLILGGELIEYTEMMGSARSTATERMTAKAAEMGADAVINVRYMTTSVIGSAAELLVYGTAVKLS
;
A
#
# COMPACT_ATOMS: atom_id res chain seq x y z
N MET A 1 4.44 -19.50 -9.58
CA MET A 1 3.45 -18.67 -8.84
C MET A 1 2.19 -18.42 -9.66
N LYS A 2 2.28 -17.92 -10.90
CA LYS A 2 1.14 -17.71 -11.82
C LYS A 2 0.21 -18.93 -11.99
N ILE A 3 0.78 -20.14 -12.10
CA ILE A 3 0.02 -21.40 -12.24
C ILE A 3 -0.78 -21.72 -10.96
N LEU A 4 -0.17 -21.57 -9.77
CA LEU A 4 -0.83 -21.82 -8.49
C LEU A 4 -1.99 -20.84 -8.24
N ARG A 5 -1.80 -19.56 -8.64
CA ARG A 5 -2.85 -18.54 -8.63
C ARG A 5 -4.00 -18.90 -9.58
N HIS A 6 -3.70 -19.36 -10.80
CA HIS A 6 -4.72 -19.82 -11.73
C HIS A 6 -5.52 -21.01 -11.22
N ILE A 7 -4.86 -22.00 -10.62
CA ILE A 7 -5.52 -23.15 -10.00
C ILE A 7 -6.48 -22.67 -8.88
N GLY A 8 -6.02 -21.75 -8.02
CA GLY A 8 -6.86 -21.15 -6.97
C GLY A 8 -8.08 -20.40 -7.54
N SER A 9 -7.89 -19.58 -8.58
CA SER A 9 -8.98 -18.85 -9.23
C SER A 9 -10.01 -19.78 -9.90
N VAL A 10 -9.55 -20.83 -10.57
CA VAL A 10 -10.44 -21.83 -11.20
C VAL A 10 -11.24 -22.58 -10.13
N ALA A 11 -10.60 -23.00 -9.03
CA ALA A 11 -11.28 -23.64 -7.91
C ALA A 11 -12.33 -22.73 -7.26
N PHE A 12 -12.02 -21.43 -7.10
CA PHE A 12 -12.97 -20.44 -6.57
C PHE A 12 -14.19 -20.26 -7.48
N VAL A 13 -13.99 -20.07 -8.80
CA VAL A 13 -15.07 -19.88 -9.76
C VAL A 13 -15.99 -21.10 -9.82
N LEU A 14 -15.42 -22.32 -9.81
CA LEU A 14 -16.20 -23.56 -9.78
C LEU A 14 -16.97 -23.73 -8.47
N GLY A 15 -16.37 -23.39 -7.32
CA GLY A 15 -17.04 -23.41 -6.02
C GLY A 15 -18.19 -22.40 -5.91
N LEU A 16 -18.00 -21.18 -6.43
CA LEU A 16 -19.04 -20.15 -6.46
C LEU A 16 -20.18 -20.52 -7.41
N PHE A 17 -19.87 -21.02 -8.60
CA PHE A 17 -20.86 -21.45 -9.59
C PHE A 17 -21.74 -22.59 -9.05
N THR A 18 -21.13 -23.59 -8.43
CA THR A 18 -21.86 -24.70 -7.81
C THR A 18 -22.72 -24.24 -6.63
N ALA A 19 -22.23 -23.36 -5.77
CA ALA A 19 -23.02 -22.82 -4.65
C ALA A 19 -24.24 -22.00 -5.12
N VAL A 20 -24.07 -21.15 -6.15
CA VAL A 20 -25.13 -20.24 -6.63
C VAL A 20 -26.16 -20.95 -7.52
N PHE A 21 -25.69 -21.75 -8.49
CA PHE A 21 -26.57 -22.30 -9.53
C PHE A 21 -27.10 -23.70 -9.21
N ALA A 22 -26.40 -24.50 -8.39
CA ALA A 22 -26.91 -25.80 -7.97
C ALA A 22 -27.70 -25.74 -6.66
N GLY A 23 -27.53 -24.70 -5.84
CA GLY A 23 -27.93 -24.77 -4.42
C GLY A 23 -29.09 -23.89 -3.94
N ILE A 24 -29.34 -22.72 -4.52
CA ILE A 24 -30.25 -21.76 -3.88
C ILE A 24 -31.69 -21.80 -4.43
N PRO A 25 -31.95 -21.91 -5.74
CA PRO A 25 -33.33 -21.77 -6.22
C PRO A 25 -34.08 -23.12 -6.44
N TRP A 26 -33.46 -24.27 -6.19
CA TRP A 26 -34.06 -25.60 -6.45
C TRP A 26 -34.34 -26.46 -5.21
N HIS A 27 -33.80 -26.11 -4.03
CA HIS A 27 -34.16 -26.74 -2.75
C HIS A 27 -34.83 -25.72 -1.84
N VAL A 28 -36.11 -25.43 -2.12
CA VAL A 28 -37.02 -24.86 -1.13
C VAL A 28 -37.00 -25.81 0.07
N MET A 29 -36.65 -25.28 1.25
CA MET A 29 -36.65 -26.02 2.52
C MET A 29 -38.02 -26.66 2.76
N VAL A 30 -38.10 -27.98 2.62
CA VAL A 30 -39.22 -28.78 3.12
C VAL A 30 -38.65 -30.04 3.79
N THR A 31 -37.95 -29.88 4.90
CA THR A 31 -37.78 -30.96 5.89
C THR A 31 -37.35 -30.36 7.23
N ASP A 32 -37.91 -30.87 8.32
CA ASP A 32 -37.71 -30.39 9.70
C ASP A 32 -36.28 -30.57 10.24
N ASP A 33 -35.33 -31.07 9.45
CA ASP A 33 -33.91 -31.18 9.81
C ASP A 33 -33.00 -31.10 8.56
N PRO A 34 -32.39 -29.94 8.24
CA PRO A 34 -31.66 -29.78 7.00
C PRO A 34 -30.24 -30.35 7.12
N VAL A 35 -30.05 -31.61 6.71
CA VAL A 35 -28.70 -32.18 6.53
C VAL A 35 -28.01 -31.47 5.37
N VAL A 36 -26.95 -30.70 5.68
CA VAL A 36 -26.16 -29.98 4.67
C VAL A 36 -25.66 -30.97 3.60
N PRO A 37 -26.06 -30.81 2.33
CA PRO A 37 -25.65 -31.74 1.29
C PRO A 37 -24.13 -31.78 1.13
N TRP A 38 -23.59 -32.98 0.86
CA TRP A 38 -22.15 -33.18 0.73
C TRP A 38 -21.53 -32.36 -0.40
N TRP A 39 -22.26 -32.11 -1.48
CA TRP A 39 -21.81 -31.25 -2.59
C TRP A 39 -21.70 -29.78 -2.16
N LEU A 40 -22.57 -29.30 -1.27
CA LEU A 40 -22.53 -27.94 -0.74
C LEU A 40 -21.33 -27.77 0.19
N ARG A 41 -21.02 -28.79 0.99
CA ARG A 41 -19.79 -28.83 1.80
C ARG A 41 -18.55 -28.71 0.90
N ILE A 42 -18.48 -29.47 -0.18
CA ILE A 42 -17.37 -29.39 -1.15
C ILE A 42 -17.31 -28.01 -1.79
N ALA A 43 -18.44 -27.43 -2.21
CA ALA A 43 -18.48 -26.09 -2.80
C ALA A 43 -17.93 -25.02 -1.83
N ILE A 44 -18.30 -25.08 -0.55
CA ILE A 44 -17.77 -24.19 0.50
C ILE A 44 -16.27 -24.39 0.69
N PHE A 45 -15.78 -25.63 0.73
CA PHE A 45 -14.34 -25.91 0.82
C PHE A 45 -13.56 -25.42 -0.39
N CYS A 46 -14.09 -25.58 -1.61
CA CYS A 46 -13.49 -25.07 -2.84
C CYS A 46 -13.47 -23.54 -2.87
N LEU A 47 -14.53 -22.89 -2.38
CA LEU A 47 -14.65 -21.43 -2.34
C LEU A 47 -13.67 -20.84 -1.31
N LEU A 48 -13.68 -21.33 -0.07
CA LEU A 48 -12.79 -20.85 1.00
C LEU A 48 -11.32 -21.23 0.72
N GLY A 49 -11.07 -22.46 0.27
CA GLY A 49 -9.72 -22.95 -0.07
C GLY A 49 -9.13 -22.26 -1.29
N GLY A 50 -9.93 -22.02 -2.33
CA GLY A 50 -9.51 -21.27 -3.52
C GLY A 50 -9.11 -19.83 -3.20
N ILE A 51 -9.93 -19.12 -2.40
CA ILE A 51 -9.60 -17.78 -1.90
C ILE A 51 -8.29 -17.82 -1.10
N LEU A 52 -8.15 -18.77 -0.17
CA LEU A 52 -6.96 -18.87 0.69
C LEU A 52 -5.68 -19.05 -0.14
N VAL A 53 -5.69 -19.91 -1.16
CA VAL A 53 -4.53 -20.15 -2.05
C VAL A 53 -4.19 -18.90 -2.86
N VAL A 54 -5.20 -18.18 -3.37
CA VAL A 54 -4.98 -16.91 -4.08
C VAL A 54 -4.40 -15.85 -3.15
N LEU A 55 -4.94 -15.69 -1.94
CA LEU A 55 -4.44 -14.73 -0.96
C LEU A 55 -3.01 -15.07 -0.49
N ALA A 56 -2.72 -16.35 -0.25
CA ALA A 56 -1.39 -16.79 0.16
C ALA A 56 -0.36 -16.56 -0.95
N THR A 57 -0.70 -16.86 -2.20
CA THR A 57 0.20 -16.60 -3.34
C THR A 57 0.42 -15.12 -3.58
N LEU A 58 -0.62 -14.29 -3.45
CA LEU A 58 -0.51 -12.83 -3.53
C LEU A 58 0.33 -12.26 -2.39
N ALA A 59 0.19 -12.76 -1.15
CA ALA A 59 0.97 -12.31 -0.01
C ALA A 59 2.47 -12.61 -0.18
N ILE A 60 2.82 -13.75 -0.78
CA ILE A 60 4.21 -14.10 -1.10
C ILE A 60 4.73 -13.22 -2.25
N GLU A 61 3.94 -12.99 -3.31
CA GLU A 61 4.29 -12.06 -4.40
C GLU A 61 4.49 -10.62 -3.89
N GLN A 62 3.65 -10.16 -2.96
CA GLN A 62 3.77 -8.84 -2.34
C GLN A 62 5.05 -8.72 -1.52
N ARG A 63 5.41 -9.71 -0.69
CA ARG A 63 6.68 -9.67 0.05
C ARG A 63 7.90 -9.58 -0.87
N ALA A 64 7.87 -10.28 -2.01
CA ALA A 64 8.95 -10.21 -2.99
C ALA A 64 9.04 -8.83 -3.66
N HIS A 65 7.90 -8.18 -3.94
CA HIS A 65 7.87 -6.82 -4.49
C HIS A 65 8.24 -5.76 -3.45
N THR A 66 7.79 -5.87 -2.20
CA THR A 66 8.22 -4.98 -1.11
C THR A 66 9.74 -5.07 -0.92
N ALA A 67 10.30 -6.29 -0.93
CA ALA A 67 11.75 -6.49 -0.84
C ALA A 67 12.52 -5.91 -2.04
N ALA A 68 11.92 -5.86 -3.24
CA ALA A 68 12.52 -5.25 -4.42
C ALA A 68 12.39 -3.72 -4.47
N VAL A 69 11.39 -3.15 -3.79
CA VAL A 69 11.27 -1.68 -3.60
C VAL A 69 12.19 -1.20 -2.48
N GLU A 70 12.61 -2.10 -1.58
CA GLU A 70 13.64 -1.92 -0.56
C GLU A 70 15.08 -2.07 -1.09
N GLU A 71 15.28 -2.22 -2.41
CA GLU A 71 16.61 -1.97 -2.96
C GLU A 71 16.96 -0.52 -2.60
N PRO A 72 18.00 -0.29 -1.78
CA PRO A 72 18.41 1.06 -1.48
C PRO A 72 18.75 1.69 -2.81
N LEU A 73 18.24 2.90 -3.05
CA LEU A 73 18.79 3.73 -4.11
C LEU A 73 20.29 3.79 -3.85
N ASP A 74 21.08 3.18 -4.74
CA ASP A 74 22.53 3.34 -4.79
C ASP A 74 22.82 4.80 -5.13
N THR A 75 22.67 5.66 -4.13
CA THR A 75 23.10 7.03 -4.18
C THR A 75 24.09 7.22 -3.07
N GLU A 76 25.33 6.90 -3.41
CA GLU A 76 26.54 7.51 -2.85
C GLU A 76 26.50 9.03 -3.11
N SER A 77 25.53 9.72 -2.49
CA SER A 77 25.45 11.17 -2.43
C SER A 77 25.50 11.55 -0.96
N ASP A 78 26.72 11.59 -0.44
CA ASP A 78 27.11 12.18 0.85
C ASP A 78 26.82 13.70 0.94
N ARG A 79 26.04 14.24 -0.01
CA ARG A 79 25.52 15.61 0.01
C ARG A 79 24.15 15.62 0.67
N THR A 80 24.11 16.01 1.94
CA THR A 80 22.88 16.28 2.68
C THR A 80 22.17 17.50 2.11
N VAL A 81 21.15 17.29 1.26
CA VAL A 81 20.26 18.35 0.78
C VAL A 81 19.39 18.85 1.94
N MET A 82 19.47 20.14 2.25
CA MET A 82 18.71 20.74 3.35
C MET A 82 17.23 20.95 2.97
N LEU A 83 16.29 20.56 3.84
CA LEU A 83 14.85 20.70 3.59
C LEU A 83 14.24 21.80 4.45
N LEU A 84 13.48 22.71 3.83
CA LEU A 84 12.79 23.80 4.54
C LEU A 84 11.35 23.96 4.08
N ASN A 85 10.47 24.28 5.02
CA ASN A 85 9.10 24.71 4.72
C ASN A 85 9.00 26.23 4.48
N SER A 86 10.02 26.98 4.88
CA SER A 86 10.23 28.42 4.60
C SER A 86 10.83 28.62 3.21
N ASP A 87 10.52 29.76 2.59
CA ASP A 87 11.16 30.28 1.38
C ASP A 87 12.39 31.15 1.69
N VAL A 88 12.54 31.60 2.93
CA VAL A 88 13.69 32.40 3.41
C VAL A 88 14.61 31.55 4.28
N LEU A 89 15.93 31.66 4.03
CA LEU A 89 16.97 31.07 4.85
C LEU A 89 17.79 32.15 5.58
N PRO A 90 17.72 32.24 6.91
CA PRO A 90 18.59 33.16 7.65
C PRO A 90 20.07 32.79 7.46
N GLY A 91 20.88 33.74 7.02
CA GLY A 91 22.34 33.59 6.94
C GLY A 91 22.89 32.93 5.67
N ARG A 92 22.05 32.53 4.70
CA ARG A 92 22.48 32.25 3.32
C ARG A 92 21.49 32.78 2.31
N GLU A 93 21.97 33.17 1.14
CA GLU A 93 21.13 33.63 0.04
C GLU A 93 20.96 32.54 -1.02
N ILE A 94 19.84 32.57 -1.73
CA ILE A 94 19.58 31.69 -2.87
C ILE A 94 20.35 32.24 -4.07
N THR A 95 21.34 31.49 -4.56
CA THR A 95 22.17 31.89 -5.70
C THR A 95 21.56 31.45 -7.03
N GLU A 96 20.87 30.30 -7.05
CA GLU A 96 20.27 29.73 -8.25
C GLU A 96 19.00 28.93 -7.90
N ILE A 97 17.96 29.05 -8.72
CA ILE A 97 16.75 28.21 -8.63
C ILE A 97 16.86 27.11 -9.68
N LEU A 98 16.89 25.86 -9.23
CA LEU A 98 17.06 24.69 -10.10
C LEU A 98 15.71 24.15 -10.60
N GLY A 99 14.63 24.39 -9.86
CA GLY A 99 13.26 24.10 -10.28
C GLY A 99 12.48 23.22 -9.30
N LEU A 100 11.32 22.71 -9.74
CA LEU A 100 10.45 21.85 -8.94
C LEU A 100 11.05 20.46 -8.77
N VAL A 101 11.08 19.97 -7.53
CA VAL A 101 11.36 18.57 -7.19
C VAL A 101 10.17 17.97 -6.46
N GLN A 102 9.94 16.67 -6.67
CA GLN A 102 8.83 15.96 -6.06
C GLN A 102 9.15 14.49 -5.84
N GLY A 103 8.48 13.88 -4.86
CA GLY A 103 8.53 12.46 -4.57
C GLY A 103 7.14 11.97 -4.16
N HIS A 104 6.77 10.78 -4.62
CA HIS A 104 5.46 10.19 -4.35
C HIS A 104 5.60 8.73 -3.94
N THR A 105 4.66 8.25 -3.13
CA THR A 105 4.56 6.82 -2.78
C THR A 105 3.14 6.44 -2.37
N VAL A 106 2.85 5.13 -2.46
CA VAL A 106 1.60 4.52 -2.04
C VAL A 106 1.92 3.26 -1.25
N PHE A 107 1.49 3.20 0.01
CA PHE A 107 1.61 2.04 0.88
C PHE A 107 0.23 1.45 1.14
N ALA A 108 0.10 0.13 1.14
CA ALA A 108 -1.17 -0.56 1.43
C ALA A 108 -1.09 -1.31 2.76
N ILE A 109 -2.18 -1.31 3.53
CA ILE A 109 -2.25 -2.04 4.80
C ILE A 109 -2.61 -3.49 4.54
N TRP A 110 -1.87 -4.40 5.18
CA TRP A 110 -2.21 -5.82 5.11
C TRP A 110 -3.48 -6.11 5.94
N LEU A 111 -4.35 -6.98 5.42
CA LEU A 111 -5.71 -7.23 5.94
C LEU A 111 -5.80 -7.45 7.45
N GLY A 112 -4.85 -8.17 8.07
CA GLY A 112 -4.91 -8.39 9.52
C GLY A 112 -4.57 -7.16 10.37
N LYS A 113 -3.71 -6.26 9.89
CA LYS A 113 -3.49 -4.93 10.52
C LYS A 113 -4.71 -4.03 10.31
N ASP A 114 -5.43 -4.21 9.21
CA ASP A 114 -6.66 -3.47 8.95
C ASP A 114 -7.77 -3.90 9.93
N LEU A 115 -7.86 -5.19 10.26
CA LEU A 115 -8.81 -5.69 11.25
C LEU A 115 -8.52 -5.15 12.67
N SER A 116 -7.25 -5.06 13.09
CA SER A 116 -6.91 -4.46 14.39
C SER A 116 -7.28 -2.97 14.42
N ALA A 117 -7.08 -2.26 13.32
CA ALA A 117 -7.49 -0.87 13.18
C ALA A 117 -9.02 -0.69 13.27
N ILE A 118 -9.81 -1.59 12.68
CA ILE A 118 -11.28 -1.58 12.80
C ILE A 118 -11.71 -1.73 14.26
N VAL A 119 -11.09 -2.66 15.00
CA VAL A 119 -11.39 -2.85 16.43
C VAL A 119 -11.06 -1.58 17.23
N ARG A 120 -9.90 -0.95 16.97
CA ARG A 120 -9.49 0.30 17.61
C ARG A 120 -10.40 1.47 17.24
N LEU A 121 -10.93 1.52 16.01
CA LEU A 121 -11.89 2.53 15.59
C LEU A 121 -13.21 2.44 16.38
N ILE A 122 -13.68 1.23 16.66
CA ILE A 122 -14.93 0.98 17.41
C ILE A 122 -14.73 1.28 18.90
N LEU A 123 -13.63 0.81 19.49
CA LEU A 123 -13.36 0.95 20.92
C LEU A 123 -12.74 2.31 21.28
N GLY A 124 -12.28 3.06 20.27
CA GLY A 124 -11.49 4.28 20.43
C GLY A 124 -10.00 3.98 20.67
N GLY A 125 -9.15 4.87 20.17
CA GLY A 125 -7.70 4.79 20.33
C GLY A 125 -6.95 5.18 19.06
N GLU A 126 -5.62 5.30 19.15
CA GLU A 126 -4.76 5.58 18.00
C GLU A 126 -4.69 4.38 17.05
N LEU A 127 -4.76 4.66 15.75
CA LEU A 127 -4.55 3.69 14.68
C LEU A 127 -3.05 3.52 14.42
N ILE A 128 -2.36 2.86 15.36
CA ILE A 128 -0.89 2.72 15.38
C ILE A 128 -0.36 2.24 14.02
N GLU A 129 -1.00 1.24 13.43
CA GLU A 129 -0.59 0.65 12.16
C GLU A 129 -0.69 1.63 10.99
N TYR A 130 -1.68 2.53 11.01
CA TYR A 130 -1.80 3.62 10.05
C TYR A 130 -0.78 4.73 10.32
N THR A 131 -0.50 5.04 11.60
CA THR A 131 0.54 6.01 11.98
C THR A 131 1.93 5.58 11.49
N GLU A 132 2.30 4.32 11.76
CA GLU A 132 3.56 3.71 11.29
C GLU A 132 3.67 3.79 9.77
N MET A 133 2.59 3.41 9.08
CA MET A 133 2.53 3.46 7.62
C MET A 133 2.74 4.86 7.06
N MET A 134 2.07 5.87 7.62
CA MET A 134 2.25 7.26 7.20
C MET A 134 3.69 7.74 7.44
N GLY A 135 4.33 7.25 8.50
CA GLY A 135 5.76 7.47 8.76
C GLY A 135 6.64 6.93 7.64
N SER A 136 6.46 5.67 7.26
CA SER A 136 7.19 5.03 6.16
C SER A 136 6.93 5.73 4.81
N ALA A 137 5.66 6.05 4.52
CA ALA A 137 5.27 6.78 3.32
C ALA A 137 5.99 8.13 3.23
N ARG A 138 6.11 8.84 4.36
CA ARG A 138 6.84 10.10 4.45
C ARG A 138 8.32 9.94 4.19
N SER A 139 8.99 8.96 4.80
CA SER A 139 10.43 8.73 4.56
C SER A 139 10.70 8.49 3.07
N THR A 140 10.00 7.53 2.48
CA THR A 140 10.21 7.14 1.08
C THR A 140 9.89 8.28 0.10
N ALA A 141 8.80 9.02 0.31
CA ALA A 141 8.48 10.16 -0.56
C ALA A 141 9.55 11.25 -0.48
N THR A 142 10.03 11.55 0.74
CA THR A 142 11.09 12.54 0.98
C THR A 142 12.41 12.13 0.38
N GLU A 143 12.82 10.87 0.54
CA GLU A 143 14.03 10.30 -0.07
C GLU A 143 14.01 10.41 -1.59
N ARG A 144 12.86 10.11 -2.22
CA ARG A 144 12.71 10.26 -3.69
C ARG A 144 12.83 11.72 -4.14
N MET A 145 12.27 12.66 -3.38
CA MET A 145 12.38 14.09 -3.67
C MET A 145 13.81 14.59 -3.48
N THR A 146 14.49 14.20 -2.40
CA THR A 146 15.86 14.64 -2.08
C THR A 146 16.86 14.03 -3.06
N ALA A 147 16.68 12.78 -3.48
CA ALA A 147 17.45 12.17 -4.55
C ALA A 147 17.35 12.99 -5.83
N LYS A 148 16.14 13.43 -6.20
CA LYS A 148 15.96 14.29 -7.38
C LYS A 148 16.63 15.66 -7.24
N ALA A 149 16.59 16.25 -6.05
CA ALA A 149 17.28 17.49 -5.77
C ALA A 149 18.82 17.32 -5.83
N ALA A 150 19.34 16.21 -5.32
CA ALA A 150 20.76 15.88 -5.35
C ALA A 150 21.26 15.67 -6.79
N GLU A 151 20.49 15.00 -7.65
CA GLU A 151 20.78 14.88 -9.10
C GLU A 151 20.92 16.25 -9.80
N MET A 152 20.16 17.25 -9.33
CA MET A 152 20.20 18.62 -9.85
C MET A 152 21.36 19.45 -9.27
N GLY A 153 22.12 18.89 -8.32
CA GLY A 153 23.17 19.61 -7.60
C GLY A 153 22.64 20.69 -6.67
N ALA A 154 21.46 20.46 -6.07
CA ALA A 154 20.85 21.36 -5.10
C ALA A 154 21.54 21.29 -3.74
N ASP A 155 21.68 22.45 -3.09
CA ASP A 155 22.09 22.53 -1.69
C ASP A 155 20.88 22.42 -0.74
N ALA A 156 19.71 22.86 -1.21
CA ALA A 156 18.47 22.81 -0.44
C ALA A 156 17.22 22.62 -1.32
N VAL A 157 16.15 22.14 -0.68
CA VAL A 157 14.78 22.23 -1.16
C VAL A 157 13.99 23.14 -0.22
N ILE A 158 13.52 24.27 -0.74
CA ILE A 158 12.72 25.24 0.00
C ILE A 158 11.23 25.06 -0.29
N ASN A 159 10.40 25.68 0.55
CA ASN A 159 8.94 25.64 0.42
C ASN A 159 8.39 24.20 0.32
N VAL A 160 8.97 23.26 1.06
CA VAL A 160 8.56 21.86 1.07
C VAL A 160 7.12 21.75 1.58
N ARG A 161 6.30 20.97 0.86
CA ARG A 161 4.90 20.69 1.19
C ARG A 161 4.64 19.20 1.07
N TYR A 162 3.95 18.66 2.07
CA TYR A 162 3.43 17.30 2.06
C TYR A 162 1.93 17.34 1.80
N MET A 163 1.47 16.46 0.93
CA MET A 163 0.06 16.27 0.61
C MET A 163 -0.28 14.79 0.69
N THR A 164 -1.40 14.49 1.33
CA THR A 164 -2.02 13.17 1.27
C THR A 164 -3.18 13.20 0.29
N THR A 165 -3.46 12.05 -0.31
CA THR A 165 -4.69 11.83 -1.09
C THR A 165 -5.31 10.51 -0.66
N SER A 166 -6.59 10.32 -0.96
CA SER A 166 -7.33 9.09 -0.66
C SER A 166 -8.00 8.62 -1.95
N VAL A 167 -7.24 7.92 -2.79
CA VAL A 167 -7.75 7.32 -4.03
C VAL A 167 -8.16 5.88 -3.77
N ILE A 168 -7.40 5.17 -2.93
CA ILE A 168 -7.65 3.77 -2.56
C ILE A 168 -7.90 3.65 -1.06
N GLY A 169 -8.99 2.98 -0.69
CA GLY A 169 -9.29 2.64 0.72
C GLY A 169 -8.21 1.73 1.33
N SER A 170 -7.90 1.95 2.60
CA SER A 170 -6.86 1.20 3.35
C SER A 170 -5.44 1.33 2.76
N ALA A 171 -5.14 2.47 2.11
CA ALA A 171 -3.80 2.84 1.64
C ALA A 171 -3.36 4.22 2.16
N ALA A 172 -2.06 4.41 2.28
CA ALA A 172 -1.41 5.69 2.54
C ALA A 172 -0.77 6.21 1.26
N GLU A 173 -1.34 7.25 0.68
CA GLU A 173 -0.81 7.93 -0.49
C GLU A 173 -0.22 9.26 -0.05
N LEU A 174 1.06 9.48 -0.38
CA LEU A 174 1.78 10.68 0.02
C LEU A 174 2.59 11.24 -1.16
N LEU A 175 2.41 12.54 -1.39
CA LEU A 175 3.19 13.36 -2.29
C LEU A 175 3.93 14.43 -1.47
N VAL A 176 5.21 14.61 -1.76
CA VAL A 176 6.01 15.74 -1.27
C VAL A 176 6.60 16.49 -2.44
N TYR A 177 6.62 17.82 -2.36
CA TYR A 177 7.20 18.66 -3.39
C TYR A 177 7.80 19.94 -2.80
N GLY A 178 8.70 20.58 -3.55
CA GLY A 178 9.32 21.85 -3.20
C GLY A 178 10.21 22.38 -4.32
N THR A 179 10.94 23.45 -4.06
CA THR A 179 11.83 24.09 -5.03
C THR A 179 13.28 23.80 -4.69
N ALA A 180 14.00 23.12 -5.57
CA ALA A 180 15.44 22.90 -5.46
C ALA A 180 16.22 24.19 -5.76
N VAL A 181 17.18 24.52 -4.90
CA VAL A 181 17.99 25.75 -4.98
C VAL A 181 19.45 25.50 -4.65
N LYS A 182 20.32 26.37 -5.14
CA LYS A 182 21.70 26.52 -4.64
C LYS A 182 21.81 27.69 -3.67
N LEU A 183 22.73 27.58 -2.74
CA LEU A 183 22.98 28.56 -1.71
C LEU A 183 24.39 29.17 -1.85
N SER A 184 24.56 30.38 -1.31
CA SER A 184 25.85 31.06 -1.18
C SER A 184 26.70 30.51 -0.04
#